data_AF-A0A956MNV9-F1
#
_entry.id   AF-A0A956MNV9-F1
#
_cell.length_a   1.000
_cell.length_b   1.000
_cell.length_c   1.000
_cell.angle_alpha   90.00
_cell.angle_beta   90.00
_cell.angle_gamma   90.00
#
_symmetry.space_group_name_H-M   'P 1'
#
loop_
_entity.id
_entity.type
_entity.pdbx_description
1 polymer ?
#
loop_
_entity_poly.entity_id
_entity_poly.type
_entity_poly.pdbx_seq_one_letter_code
_entity_poly.pdbx_strand_id
1 'polypeptide(L)'
;MNLNRVIGKYSQDRPGPTLICIGGMHGNEPAGVTALQRVLDYLHASGAELAGQFVALRGNLRALAQKKRYIETDFNRMWTPERMARLRSDEIAGAQNAESLEQFELFRKIDSILAETRGPAYLIDLHTTSAPSQPFAIFGDTIRNRRFAKKLGVPLILGLEEAIAGTLMEDITNQGHVALAFESGQHDDPRSIELHESAIWLALEGAGCMSRRDVPNIEVHRKHLSGAAQNLPEVLEVCYRHAIKPTDHFNMMPGFVNFQQVYEGQLLARDRHDWIWAPKNLNIFMPLYQGLGDDGFFLARPVHTFWLKVSAALRYLRVDRILHSLPGVRRHPKDAFTYIVDTRIARWLVVEIFHLLGFRKERTENGSLILSKRRYDLSPPKKHR
;
A
#
# COMPACT_ATOMS: atom_id res chain seq x y z
N MET A 1 -5.90 -28.92 -4.33
CA MET A 1 -7.21 -28.27 -4.54
C MET A 1 -7.06 -27.22 -5.62
N ASN A 2 -7.97 -27.15 -6.59
CA ASN A 2 -7.92 -26.12 -7.62
C ASN A 2 -8.46 -24.80 -7.01
N LEU A 3 -7.58 -23.83 -6.73
CA LEU A 3 -7.98 -22.56 -6.14
C LEU A 3 -8.49 -21.62 -7.24
N ASN A 4 -9.70 -21.08 -7.07
CA ASN A 4 -10.26 -20.11 -8.01
C ASN A 4 -9.77 -18.67 -7.72
N ARG A 5 -9.42 -17.92 -8.76
CA ARG A 5 -9.02 -16.50 -8.68
C ARG A 5 -10.06 -15.62 -7.99
N VAL A 6 -11.33 -15.83 -8.32
CA VAL A 6 -12.45 -15.10 -7.72
C VAL A 6 -12.94 -15.92 -6.52
N ILE A 7 -12.88 -15.32 -5.33
CA ILE A 7 -13.48 -15.91 -4.13
C ILE A 7 -15.01 -15.76 -4.23
N GLY A 8 -15.46 -14.56 -4.59
CA GLY A 8 -16.86 -14.27 -4.84
C GLY A 8 -17.08 -12.80 -5.18
N LYS A 9 -18.33 -12.47 -5.52
CA LYS A 9 -18.81 -11.12 -5.81
C LYS A 9 -20.18 -10.96 -5.15
N TYR A 10 -20.39 -9.81 -4.51
CA TYR A 10 -21.68 -9.42 -3.96
C TYR A 10 -22.11 -8.07 -4.54
N SER A 11 -23.34 -8.01 -5.05
CA SER A 11 -23.96 -6.84 -5.67
C SER A 11 -25.48 -6.97 -5.51
N GLN A 12 -26.17 -5.83 -5.43
CA GLN A 12 -27.63 -5.74 -5.52
C GLN A 12 -28.07 -4.93 -6.74
N ASP A 13 -27.18 -4.78 -7.71
CA ASP A 13 -27.35 -4.03 -8.98
C ASP A 13 -27.74 -2.56 -8.81
N ARG A 14 -27.50 -2.02 -7.62
CA ARG A 14 -27.64 -0.60 -7.31
C ARG A 14 -26.38 0.15 -7.77
N PRO A 15 -26.50 1.30 -8.47
CA PRO A 15 -25.34 2.12 -8.79
C PRO A 15 -24.54 2.50 -7.54
N GLY A 16 -23.21 2.45 -7.63
CA GLY A 16 -22.38 2.75 -6.48
C GLY A 16 -20.89 2.47 -6.71
N PRO A 17 -20.08 2.59 -5.65
CA PRO A 17 -18.66 2.29 -5.67
C PRO A 17 -18.37 0.79 -5.85
N THR A 18 -17.19 0.46 -6.36
CA THR A 18 -16.67 -0.92 -6.34
C THR A 18 -15.55 -1.03 -5.33
N LEU A 19 -15.67 -1.94 -4.36
CA LEU A 19 -14.57 -2.34 -3.48
C LEU A 19 -14.03 -3.69 -3.93
N ILE A 20 -12.75 -3.71 -4.32
CA ILE A 20 -12.00 -4.91 -4.65
C ILE A 20 -11.06 -5.20 -3.48
N CYS A 21 -11.15 -6.39 -2.89
CA CYS A 21 -10.19 -6.83 -1.88
C CYS A 21 -9.46 -8.08 -2.39
N ILE A 22 -8.14 -8.08 -2.20
CA ILE A 22 -7.27 -9.16 -2.66
C ILE A 22 -6.58 -9.75 -1.44
N GLY A 23 -6.73 -11.06 -1.25
CA GLY A 23 -5.99 -11.81 -0.23
C GLY A 23 -4.99 -12.75 -0.87
N GLY A 24 -3.87 -12.99 -0.20
CA GLY A 24 -2.89 -13.97 -0.65
C GLY A 24 -2.08 -13.52 -1.87
N MET A 25 -1.70 -12.24 -1.94
CA MET A 25 -0.64 -11.78 -2.85
C MET A 25 0.67 -12.54 -2.58
N HIS A 26 0.94 -12.84 -1.30
CA HIS A 26 1.90 -13.85 -0.90
C HIS A 26 1.20 -15.11 -0.41
N GLY A 27 1.67 -16.28 -0.85
CA GLY A 27 0.98 -17.54 -0.59
C GLY A 27 1.06 -18.07 0.84
N ASN A 28 2.00 -17.56 1.64
CA ASN A 28 2.11 -17.84 3.08
C ASN A 28 1.24 -16.90 3.94
N GLU A 29 0.39 -16.07 3.32
CA GLU A 29 -0.47 -15.10 4.02
C GLU A 29 -1.98 -15.39 3.79
N PRO A 30 -2.51 -16.56 4.21
CA PRO A 30 -3.87 -16.99 3.87
C PRO A 30 -4.97 -16.30 4.69
N ALA A 31 -4.62 -15.52 5.73
CA ALA A 31 -5.58 -14.89 6.63
C ALA A 31 -6.60 -14.00 5.88
N GLY A 32 -6.11 -13.18 4.93
CA GLY A 32 -6.95 -12.29 4.14
C GLY A 32 -7.95 -13.05 3.26
N VAL A 33 -7.53 -14.17 2.67
CA VAL A 33 -8.43 -15.04 1.87
C VAL A 33 -9.56 -15.59 2.74
N THR A 34 -9.25 -15.98 3.98
CA THR A 34 -10.24 -16.52 4.91
C THR A 34 -11.23 -15.45 5.36
N ALA A 35 -10.75 -14.25 5.70
CA ALA A 35 -11.60 -13.11 6.07
C ALA A 35 -12.54 -12.71 4.92
N LEU A 36 -12.03 -12.69 3.68
CA LEU A 36 -12.84 -12.40 2.49
C LEU A 36 -13.97 -13.41 2.29
N GLN A 37 -13.70 -14.70 2.51
CA GLN A 37 -14.73 -15.72 2.44
C GLN A 37 -15.82 -15.49 3.50
N ARG A 38 -15.44 -15.20 4.76
CA ARG A 38 -16.40 -14.92 5.85
C ARG A 38 -17.31 -13.74 5.54
N VAL A 39 -16.75 -12.63 5.06
CA VAL A 39 -17.54 -11.44 4.69
C VAL A 39 -18.50 -11.76 3.55
N LEU A 40 -18.05 -12.46 2.51
CA LEU A 40 -18.92 -12.88 1.41
C LEU A 40 -20.05 -13.80 1.88
N ASP A 41 -19.73 -14.82 2.67
CA ASP A 41 -20.71 -15.77 3.21
C ASP A 41 -21.78 -15.03 4.01
N TYR A 42 -21.36 -14.07 4.87
CA TYR A 42 -22.30 -13.22 5.60
C TYR A 42 -23.19 -12.41 4.65
N LEU A 43 -22.60 -11.68 3.70
CA LEU A 43 -23.35 -10.83 2.77
C LEU A 43 -24.40 -11.63 1.99
N HIS A 44 -24.02 -12.81 1.49
CA HIS A 44 -24.94 -13.70 0.76
C HIS A 44 -26.03 -14.28 1.66
N ALA A 45 -25.69 -14.71 2.89
CA ALA A 45 -26.66 -15.28 3.81
C ALA A 45 -27.66 -14.25 4.34
N SER A 46 -27.20 -13.03 4.64
CA SER A 46 -28.04 -11.99 5.23
C SER A 46 -28.80 -11.16 4.20
N GLY A 47 -28.39 -11.18 2.92
CA GLY A 47 -28.93 -10.28 1.90
C GLY A 47 -28.67 -8.81 2.23
N ALA A 48 -27.55 -8.49 2.90
CA ALA A 48 -27.27 -7.15 3.40
C ALA A 48 -27.32 -6.08 2.30
N GLU A 49 -27.81 -4.90 2.66
CA GLU A 49 -27.86 -3.77 1.76
C GLU A 49 -26.45 -3.33 1.32
N LEU A 50 -26.19 -3.35 0.01
CA LEU A 50 -24.95 -2.87 -0.59
C LEU A 50 -25.24 -2.04 -1.85
N ALA A 51 -24.66 -0.84 -1.90
CA ALA A 51 -24.60 0.03 -3.07
C ALA A 51 -23.33 -0.26 -3.87
N GLY A 52 -23.46 -0.42 -5.19
CA GLY A 52 -22.36 -0.82 -6.05
C GLY A 52 -22.01 -2.30 -5.89
N GLN A 53 -20.73 -2.60 -5.70
CA GLN A 53 -20.24 -3.98 -5.76
C GLN A 53 -19.05 -4.24 -4.83
N PHE A 54 -19.06 -5.40 -4.17
CA PHE A 54 -17.90 -5.96 -3.48
C PHE A 54 -17.35 -7.15 -4.27
N VAL A 55 -16.04 -7.19 -4.48
CA VAL A 55 -15.34 -8.30 -5.17
C VAL A 55 -14.17 -8.76 -4.34
N ALA A 56 -14.11 -10.06 -4.07
CA ALA A 56 -12.99 -10.68 -3.38
C ALA A 56 -12.19 -11.57 -4.33
N LEU A 57 -10.88 -11.34 -4.38
CA LEU A 57 -9.96 -12.06 -5.24
C LEU A 57 -8.85 -12.73 -4.43
N ARG A 58 -8.29 -13.79 -4.99
CA ARG A 58 -7.02 -14.37 -4.58
C ARG A 58 -5.89 -13.77 -5.41
N GLY A 59 -4.79 -13.42 -4.75
CA GLY A 59 -3.51 -13.08 -5.35
C GLY A 59 -2.84 -14.32 -5.92
N ASN A 60 -1.57 -14.58 -5.63
CA ASN A 60 -0.80 -15.67 -6.23
C ASN A 60 -1.36 -17.07 -5.89
N LEU A 61 -2.12 -17.68 -6.81
CA LEU A 61 -2.79 -18.98 -6.62
C LEU A 61 -1.78 -20.12 -6.45
N ARG A 62 -0.74 -20.13 -7.27
CA ARG A 62 0.33 -21.14 -7.23
C ARG A 62 1.10 -21.09 -5.92
N ALA A 63 1.45 -19.90 -5.44
CA ALA A 63 2.14 -19.74 -4.16
C ALA A 63 1.22 -20.09 -2.98
N LEU A 64 -0.06 -19.69 -3.02
CA LEU A 64 -1.08 -20.07 -2.01
C LEU A 64 -1.21 -21.58 -1.88
N ALA A 65 -1.27 -22.30 -3.00
CA ALA A 65 -1.35 -23.76 -3.01
C ALA A 65 -0.13 -24.43 -2.34
N GLN A 66 1.04 -23.78 -2.40
CA GLN A 66 2.29 -24.27 -1.80
C GLN A 66 2.57 -23.67 -0.42
N LYS A 67 1.74 -22.75 0.08
CA LYS A 67 1.99 -21.97 1.31
C LYS A 67 3.36 -21.28 1.32
N LYS A 68 3.84 -20.84 0.16
CA LYS A 68 5.11 -20.12 0.00
C LYS A 68 4.83 -18.65 -0.23
N ARG A 69 5.75 -17.76 0.14
CA ARG A 69 5.64 -16.33 -0.16
C ARG A 69 5.43 -16.08 -1.65
N TYR A 70 6.28 -16.68 -2.47
CA TYR A 70 6.20 -16.73 -3.93
C TYR A 70 6.95 -17.99 -4.41
N ILE A 71 6.85 -18.32 -5.70
CA ILE A 71 7.58 -19.43 -6.34
C ILE A 71 8.95 -18.97 -6.82
N GLU A 72 9.01 -17.96 -7.70
CA GLU A 72 10.27 -17.50 -8.31
C GLU A 72 10.58 -16.04 -8.03
N THR A 73 9.58 -15.16 -8.07
CA THR A 73 9.76 -13.71 -7.88
C THR A 73 8.71 -13.16 -6.93
N ASP A 74 9.06 -12.19 -6.10
CA ASP A 74 8.08 -11.53 -5.23
C ASP A 74 6.96 -10.90 -6.07
N PHE A 75 5.74 -11.44 -5.92
CA PHE A 75 4.60 -11.07 -6.73
C PHE A 75 4.19 -9.60 -6.53
N ASN A 76 4.44 -9.02 -5.35
CA ASN A 76 4.18 -7.61 -5.07
C ASN A 76 5.38 -6.70 -5.38
N ARG A 77 6.27 -7.15 -6.29
CA ARG A 77 7.36 -6.36 -6.91
C ARG A 77 7.29 -6.34 -8.44
N MET A 78 6.28 -7.00 -9.03
CA MET A 78 6.18 -7.18 -10.49
C MET A 78 5.34 -6.11 -11.20
N TRP A 79 4.69 -5.21 -10.48
CA TRP A 79 3.73 -4.25 -11.05
C TRP A 79 4.40 -2.94 -11.49
N THR A 80 5.56 -3.05 -12.15
CA THR A 80 6.32 -1.87 -12.62
C THR A 80 5.65 -1.24 -13.85
N PRO A 81 5.83 0.05 -14.12
CA PRO A 81 5.27 0.71 -15.31
C PRO A 81 5.58 -0.02 -16.62
N GLU A 82 6.78 -0.56 -16.77
CA GLU A 82 7.22 -1.29 -17.97
C GLU A 82 6.48 -2.61 -18.15
N ARG A 83 6.32 -3.38 -17.06
CA ARG A 83 5.58 -4.65 -17.09
C ARG A 83 4.09 -4.40 -17.34
N MET A 84 3.52 -3.38 -16.68
CA MET A 84 2.12 -3.03 -16.86
C MET A 84 1.83 -2.47 -18.25
N ALA A 85 2.77 -1.77 -18.89
CA ALA A 85 2.63 -1.35 -20.28
C ALA A 85 2.51 -2.55 -21.23
N ARG A 86 3.35 -3.58 -21.06
CA ARG A 86 3.29 -4.83 -21.85
C ARG A 86 2.00 -5.61 -21.65
N LEU A 87 1.52 -5.70 -20.40
CA LEU A 87 0.25 -6.35 -20.08
C LEU A 87 -0.95 -5.66 -20.74
N ARG A 88 -0.92 -4.32 -20.83
CA ARG A 88 -1.97 -3.51 -21.47
C ARG A 88 -1.93 -3.56 -23.00
N SER A 89 -0.77 -3.83 -23.61
CA SER A 89 -0.63 -4.00 -25.05
C SER A 89 -0.88 -5.43 -25.53
N ASP A 90 -1.36 -6.32 -24.65
CA ASP A 90 -1.60 -7.74 -24.92
C ASP A 90 -0.36 -8.49 -25.43
N GLU A 91 0.83 -7.96 -25.15
CA GLU A 91 2.10 -8.64 -25.40
C GLU A 91 2.28 -9.75 -24.35
N ILE A 92 1.56 -10.87 -24.57
CA ILE A 92 1.69 -12.12 -23.80
C ILE A 92 3.04 -12.80 -24.04
N ALA A 93 3.80 -12.34 -25.05
CA ALA A 93 5.06 -12.91 -25.50
C ALA A 93 6.13 -12.89 -24.39
N GLY A 94 6.09 -13.89 -23.51
CA GLY A 94 7.09 -14.12 -22.47
C GLY A 94 6.53 -14.21 -21.05
N ALA A 95 5.46 -14.96 -20.77
CA ALA A 95 5.26 -15.49 -19.42
C ALA A 95 6.42 -16.45 -19.11
N GLN A 96 7.53 -15.91 -18.61
CA GLN A 96 8.78 -16.64 -18.41
C GLN A 96 8.77 -17.49 -17.14
N ASN A 97 7.85 -17.23 -16.22
CA ASN A 97 7.75 -17.90 -14.93
C ASN A 97 6.31 -17.95 -14.38
N ALA A 98 6.13 -18.71 -13.30
CA ALA A 98 4.83 -18.91 -12.64
C ALA A 98 4.15 -17.59 -12.29
N GLU A 99 4.88 -16.64 -11.69
CA GLU A 99 4.32 -15.35 -11.30
C GLU A 99 3.94 -14.43 -12.47
N SER A 100 4.61 -14.53 -13.63
CA SER A 100 4.23 -13.73 -14.80
C SER A 100 2.84 -14.12 -15.32
N LEU A 101 2.50 -15.41 -15.25
CA LEU A 101 1.17 -15.89 -15.59
C LEU A 101 0.12 -15.48 -14.53
N GLU A 102 0.45 -15.60 -13.23
CA GLU A 102 -0.38 -15.07 -12.14
C GLU A 102 -0.67 -13.57 -12.32
N GLN A 103 0.34 -12.80 -12.73
CA GLN A 103 0.24 -11.37 -12.93
C GLN A 103 -0.76 -11.04 -14.04
N PHE A 104 -0.62 -11.71 -15.20
CA PHE A 104 -1.52 -11.53 -16.33
C PHE A 104 -2.96 -11.87 -15.96
N GLU A 105 -3.19 -13.03 -15.35
CA GLU A 105 -4.54 -13.47 -14.95
C GLU A 105 -5.20 -12.52 -13.95
N LEU A 106 -4.45 -12.07 -12.93
CA LEU A 106 -4.96 -11.13 -11.94
C LEU A 106 -5.21 -9.75 -12.57
N PHE A 107 -4.28 -9.25 -13.39
CA PHE A 107 -4.41 -7.99 -14.12
C PHE A 107 -5.69 -7.99 -14.97
N ARG A 108 -5.90 -9.00 -15.81
CA ARG A 108 -7.09 -9.11 -16.67
C ARG A 108 -8.38 -9.12 -15.86
N LYS A 109 -8.39 -9.80 -14.70
CA LYS A 109 -9.56 -9.84 -13.83
C LYS A 109 -9.84 -8.48 -13.22
N ILE A 110 -8.83 -7.78 -12.70
CA ILE A 110 -8.98 -6.44 -12.13
C ILE A 110 -9.43 -5.46 -13.22
N ASP A 111 -8.79 -5.46 -14.39
CA ASP A 111 -9.11 -4.57 -15.51
C ASP A 111 -10.56 -4.72 -15.96
N SER A 112 -11.04 -5.96 -16.10
CA SER A 112 -12.45 -6.26 -16.39
C SER A 112 -13.40 -5.71 -15.32
N ILE A 113 -13.08 -5.87 -14.03
CA ILE A 113 -13.91 -5.33 -12.93
C ILE A 113 -13.93 -3.79 -12.95
N LEU A 114 -12.78 -3.16 -13.21
CA LEU A 114 -12.67 -1.71 -13.27
C LEU A 114 -13.42 -1.13 -14.48
N ALA A 115 -13.39 -1.80 -15.63
CA ALA A 115 -14.14 -1.42 -16.83
C ALA A 115 -15.66 -1.42 -16.59
N GLU A 116 -16.17 -2.37 -15.81
CA GLU A 116 -17.60 -2.47 -15.46
C GLU A 116 -18.02 -1.50 -14.33
N THR A 117 -17.07 -0.83 -13.67
CA THR A 117 -17.35 -0.02 -12.48
C THR A 117 -18.08 1.28 -12.82
N ARG A 118 -19.29 1.42 -12.26
CA ARG A 118 -20.19 2.58 -12.48
C ARG A 118 -19.87 3.78 -11.58
N GLY A 119 -19.11 3.59 -10.51
CA GLY A 119 -18.72 4.62 -9.53
C GLY A 119 -17.20 4.77 -9.33
N PRO A 120 -16.74 5.27 -8.17
CA PRO A 120 -15.34 5.19 -7.79
C PRO A 120 -14.96 3.74 -7.46
N ALA A 121 -13.72 3.34 -7.77
CA ALA A 121 -13.18 2.05 -7.41
C ALA A 121 -12.14 2.18 -6.29
N TYR A 122 -12.18 1.22 -5.38
CA TYR A 122 -11.30 1.08 -4.22
C TYR A 122 -10.66 -0.30 -4.27
N LEU A 123 -9.37 -0.38 -3.96
CA LEU A 123 -8.64 -1.63 -3.84
C LEU A 123 -7.95 -1.74 -2.48
N ILE A 124 -8.10 -2.89 -1.83
CA ILE A 124 -7.34 -3.24 -0.62
C ILE A 124 -6.56 -4.52 -0.88
N ASP A 125 -5.25 -4.41 -0.74
CA ASP A 125 -4.32 -5.54 -0.72
C ASP A 125 -4.13 -6.02 0.72
N LEU A 126 -4.63 -7.21 1.06
CA LEU A 126 -4.65 -7.75 2.42
C LEU A 126 -3.41 -8.61 2.67
N HIS A 127 -2.59 -8.15 3.60
CA HIS A 127 -1.32 -8.75 3.96
C HIS A 127 -1.23 -9.08 5.46
N THR A 128 -0.23 -9.91 5.76
CA THR A 128 0.27 -10.11 7.13
C THR A 128 1.78 -9.92 7.12
N THR A 129 2.36 -9.79 8.30
CA THR A 129 3.78 -9.53 8.52
C THR A 129 4.49 -10.75 9.11
N SER A 130 5.80 -10.85 8.91
CA SER A 130 6.59 -11.97 9.46
C SER A 130 6.86 -11.84 10.96
N ALA A 131 6.96 -10.61 11.47
CA ALA A 131 7.17 -10.30 12.88
C ALA A 131 5.83 -10.03 13.59
N PRO A 132 5.75 -10.19 14.92
CA PRO A 132 4.64 -9.65 15.70
C PRO A 132 4.42 -8.17 15.39
N SER A 133 3.18 -7.81 15.05
CA SER A 133 2.81 -6.46 14.64
C SER A 133 1.40 -6.11 15.05
N GLN A 134 1.21 -4.84 15.40
CA GLN A 134 -0.10 -4.21 15.39
C GLN A 134 -0.56 -3.98 13.93
N PRO A 135 -1.86 -3.86 13.64
CA PRO A 135 -2.33 -3.62 12.28
C PRO A 135 -2.03 -2.20 11.82
N PHE A 136 -1.77 -2.01 10.52
CA PHE A 136 -1.52 -0.70 9.92
C PHE A 136 -1.88 -0.68 8.43
N ALA A 137 -2.00 0.52 7.86
CA ALA A 137 -2.27 0.71 6.44
C ALA A 137 -1.15 1.47 5.74
N ILE A 138 -0.73 0.96 4.59
CA ILE A 138 0.22 1.60 3.67
C ILE A 138 -0.57 2.11 2.46
N PHE A 139 -0.28 3.31 1.99
CA PHE A 139 -0.92 3.84 0.78
C PHE A 139 -0.04 4.85 0.08
N GLY A 140 -0.22 5.00 -1.23
CA GLY A 140 0.39 6.10 -1.96
C GLY A 140 -0.21 7.44 -1.54
N ASP A 141 0.64 8.41 -1.19
CA ASP A 141 0.26 9.66 -0.53
C ASP A 141 -0.57 10.65 -1.38
N THR A 142 -1.78 10.26 -1.75
CA THR A 142 -2.82 11.13 -2.34
C THR A 142 -3.84 11.54 -1.28
N ILE A 143 -4.46 12.71 -1.43
CA ILE A 143 -5.53 13.13 -0.51
C ILE A 143 -6.72 12.18 -0.53
N ARG A 144 -7.00 11.57 -1.69
CA ARG A 144 -8.05 10.54 -1.82
C ARG A 144 -7.72 9.28 -1.03
N ASN A 145 -6.50 8.75 -1.14
CA ASN A 145 -6.06 7.59 -0.35
C ASN A 145 -6.03 7.91 1.14
N ARG A 146 -5.50 9.08 1.55
CA ARG A 146 -5.52 9.52 2.96
C ARG A 146 -6.93 9.49 3.56
N ARG A 147 -7.93 10.02 2.84
CA ARG A 147 -9.33 10.06 3.29
C ARG A 147 -9.90 8.67 3.49
N PHE A 148 -9.60 7.74 2.58
CA PHE A 148 -10.07 6.36 2.67
C PHE A 148 -9.34 5.59 3.77
N ALA A 149 -8.01 5.64 3.82
CA ALA A 149 -7.22 4.94 4.83
C ALA A 149 -7.57 5.36 6.27
N LYS A 150 -7.88 6.65 6.50
CA LYS A 150 -8.35 7.16 7.81
C LYS A 150 -9.64 6.48 8.31
N LYS A 151 -10.44 5.86 7.43
CA LYS A 151 -11.67 5.15 7.82
C LYS A 151 -11.38 3.83 8.55
N LEU A 152 -10.19 3.27 8.37
CA LEU A 152 -9.80 2.02 9.03
C LEU A 152 -9.44 2.24 10.51
N GLY A 153 -9.06 3.46 10.91
CA GLY A 153 -8.73 3.74 12.32
C GLY A 153 -7.46 3.04 12.82
N VAL A 154 -6.53 2.74 11.92
CA VAL A 154 -5.21 2.16 12.22
C VAL A 154 -4.09 3.16 11.88
N PRO A 155 -2.85 2.96 12.36
CA PRO A 155 -1.71 3.76 11.99
C PRO A 155 -1.50 3.75 10.48
N LEU A 156 -1.17 4.92 9.96
CA LEU A 156 -1.00 5.19 8.54
C LEU A 156 0.49 5.34 8.22
N ILE A 157 0.99 4.55 7.28
CA ILE A 157 2.40 4.55 6.89
C ILE A 157 2.56 5.30 5.56
N LEU A 158 3.32 6.39 5.61
CA LEU A 158 3.71 7.21 4.46
C LEU A 158 5.17 6.95 4.06
N GLY A 159 5.49 7.16 2.79
CA GLY A 159 6.87 7.15 2.29
C GLY A 159 7.42 5.75 1.99
N LEU A 160 6.77 4.69 2.48
CA LEU A 160 7.16 3.31 2.14
C LEU A 160 7.05 3.05 0.63
N GLU A 161 6.08 3.69 -0.02
CA GLU A 161 5.88 3.55 -1.46
C GLU A 161 6.90 4.31 -2.32
N GLU A 162 7.72 5.16 -1.70
CA GLU A 162 8.92 5.73 -2.34
C GLU A 162 10.13 4.82 -2.15
N ALA A 163 10.13 4.04 -1.07
CA ALA A 163 11.20 3.11 -0.74
C ALA A 163 11.08 1.79 -1.51
N ILE A 164 9.88 1.42 -1.95
CA ILE A 164 9.57 0.15 -2.61
C ILE A 164 8.87 0.41 -3.95
N ALA A 165 9.30 -0.28 -5.01
CA ALA A 165 8.72 -0.18 -6.34
C ALA A 165 7.99 -1.47 -6.76
N GLY A 166 7.07 -1.34 -7.72
CA GLY A 166 6.45 -2.48 -8.39
C GLY A 166 5.32 -3.15 -7.60
N THR A 167 4.64 -2.41 -6.73
CA THR A 167 3.48 -2.91 -5.97
C THR A 167 2.18 -2.74 -6.78
N LEU A 168 1.22 -3.65 -6.59
CA LEU A 168 -0.09 -3.55 -7.26
C LEU A 168 -0.82 -2.25 -6.87
N MET A 169 -0.73 -1.88 -5.60
CA MET A 169 -1.32 -0.66 -5.06
C MET A 169 -0.83 0.60 -5.80
N GLU A 170 0.45 0.66 -6.16
CA GLU A 170 1.02 1.79 -6.90
C GLU A 170 0.40 1.91 -8.29
N ASP A 171 0.30 0.80 -9.04
CA ASP A 171 -0.30 0.80 -10.37
C ASP A 171 -1.76 1.28 -10.32
N ILE A 172 -2.56 0.74 -9.40
CA ILE A 172 -3.98 1.09 -9.24
C ILE A 172 -4.15 2.57 -8.85
N THR A 173 -3.30 3.07 -7.96
CA THR A 173 -3.30 4.50 -7.59
C THR A 173 -2.95 5.39 -8.79
N ASN A 174 -1.99 4.98 -9.61
CA ASN A 174 -1.56 5.72 -10.80
C ASN A 174 -2.61 5.73 -11.92
N GLN A 175 -3.46 4.70 -12.00
CA GLN A 175 -4.66 4.70 -12.85
C GLN A 175 -5.75 5.66 -12.34
N GLY A 176 -5.63 6.15 -11.11
CA GLY A 176 -6.53 7.12 -10.52
C GLY A 176 -7.65 6.51 -9.68
N HIS A 177 -7.53 5.23 -9.32
CA HIS A 177 -8.36 4.60 -8.30
C HIS A 177 -7.78 4.81 -6.90
N VAL A 178 -8.57 4.49 -5.88
CA VAL A 178 -8.10 4.54 -4.49
C VAL A 178 -7.54 3.17 -4.14
N ALA A 179 -6.32 3.10 -3.62
CA ALA A 179 -5.73 1.83 -3.21
C ALA A 179 -4.91 1.96 -1.93
N LEU A 180 -4.93 0.90 -1.12
CA LEU A 180 -4.06 0.74 0.04
C LEU A 180 -3.68 -0.74 0.20
N ALA A 181 -2.57 -0.99 0.90
CA ALA A 181 -2.26 -2.27 1.49
C ALA A 181 -2.59 -2.22 2.98
N PHE A 182 -3.16 -3.30 3.51
CA PHE A 182 -3.52 -3.42 4.91
C PHE A 182 -2.83 -4.65 5.52
N GLU A 183 -2.05 -4.40 6.55
CA GLU A 183 -1.28 -5.40 7.27
C GLU A 183 -2.00 -5.69 8.59
N SER A 184 -2.45 -6.93 8.80
CA SER A 184 -3.34 -7.28 9.93
C SER A 184 -2.64 -7.91 11.13
N GLY A 185 -1.30 -7.93 11.17
CA GLY A 185 -0.53 -8.58 12.22
C GLY A 185 0.38 -9.68 11.68
N GLN A 186 0.73 -10.68 12.49
CA GLN A 186 1.70 -11.72 12.13
C GLN A 186 1.02 -12.86 11.34
N HIS A 187 1.74 -13.48 10.40
CA HIS A 187 1.23 -14.51 9.47
C HIS A 187 0.41 -15.64 10.11
N ASP A 188 0.81 -16.10 11.29
CA ASP A 188 0.28 -17.27 11.98
C ASP A 188 -0.67 -16.91 13.14
N ASP A 189 -0.89 -15.61 13.42
CA ASP A 189 -1.82 -15.18 14.46
C ASP A 189 -3.27 -15.33 13.97
N PRO A 190 -4.11 -16.18 14.59
CA PRO A 190 -5.51 -16.33 14.18
C PRO A 190 -6.30 -15.01 14.23
N ARG A 191 -5.89 -14.06 15.08
CA ARG A 191 -6.50 -12.73 15.17
C ARG A 191 -6.33 -11.91 13.89
N SER A 192 -5.33 -12.21 13.05
CA SER A 192 -5.15 -11.55 11.76
C SER A 192 -6.35 -11.73 10.83
N ILE A 193 -7.08 -12.84 10.95
CA ILE A 193 -8.35 -13.05 10.20
C ILE A 193 -9.42 -12.07 10.69
N GLU A 194 -9.59 -11.90 12.01
CA GLU A 194 -10.58 -11.01 12.60
C GLU A 194 -10.29 -9.53 12.33
N LEU A 195 -9.00 -9.17 12.31
CA LEU A 195 -8.53 -7.83 11.96
C LEU A 195 -8.73 -7.55 10.47
N HIS A 196 -8.45 -8.51 9.58
CA HIS A 196 -8.80 -8.39 8.15
C HIS A 196 -10.31 -8.23 7.94
N GLU A 197 -11.12 -9.05 8.61
CA GLU A 197 -12.59 -8.96 8.52
C GLU A 197 -13.08 -7.58 8.95
N SER A 198 -12.58 -7.07 10.07
CA SER A 198 -12.90 -5.72 10.56
C SER A 198 -12.48 -4.63 9.57
N ALA A 199 -11.30 -4.76 8.94
CA ALA A 199 -10.84 -3.83 7.92
C ALA A 199 -11.72 -3.84 6.67
N ILE A 200 -12.17 -5.01 6.21
CA ILE A 200 -13.08 -5.13 5.05
C ILE A 200 -14.41 -4.44 5.34
N TRP A 201 -15.01 -4.65 6.51
CA TRP A 201 -16.27 -3.99 6.88
C TRP A 201 -16.15 -2.47 6.97
N LEU A 202 -15.08 -1.97 7.59
CA LEU A 202 -14.82 -0.53 7.65
C LEU A 202 -14.45 0.06 6.28
N ALA A 203 -13.86 -0.74 5.39
CA ALA A 203 -13.63 -0.34 4.01
C ALA A 203 -14.92 -0.27 3.20
N LEU A 204 -15.87 -1.19 3.39
CA LEU A 204 -17.21 -1.14 2.78
C LEU A 204 -17.95 0.14 3.20
N GLU A 205 -17.90 0.51 4.49
CA GLU A 205 -18.40 1.81 4.96
C GLU A 205 -17.62 2.98 4.32
N GLY A 206 -16.29 2.92 4.39
CA GLY A 206 -15.40 4.01 3.97
C GLY A 206 -15.43 4.30 2.46
N ALA A 207 -15.70 3.27 1.65
CA ALA A 207 -15.92 3.39 0.21
C ALA A 207 -17.31 3.92 -0.14
N GLY A 208 -18.26 3.85 0.80
CA GLY A 208 -19.67 4.17 0.58
C GLY A 208 -20.47 3.03 -0.05
N CYS A 209 -19.96 1.79 0.00
CA CYS A 209 -20.71 0.60 -0.41
C CYS A 209 -21.86 0.31 0.58
N MET A 210 -21.65 0.62 1.86
CA MET A 210 -22.64 0.42 2.92
C MET A 210 -22.73 1.66 3.79
N SER A 211 -23.91 1.94 4.34
CA SER A 211 -24.04 2.97 5.37
C SER A 211 -23.62 2.41 6.73
N ARG A 212 -23.28 3.29 7.68
CA ARG A 212 -22.85 2.89 9.03
C ARG A 212 -23.84 1.93 9.72
N ARG A 213 -25.14 2.10 9.49
CA ARG A 213 -26.19 1.27 10.11
C ARG A 213 -26.35 -0.10 9.47
N ASP A 214 -25.88 -0.27 8.23
CA ASP A 214 -26.03 -1.52 7.48
C ASP A 214 -24.82 -2.44 7.68
N VAL A 215 -23.69 -1.90 8.16
CA VAL A 215 -22.51 -2.69 8.50
C VAL A 215 -22.77 -3.47 9.80
N PRO A 216 -22.64 -4.80 9.78
CA PRO A 216 -22.86 -5.61 10.97
C PRO A 216 -21.87 -5.25 12.07
N ASN A 217 -22.35 -5.09 13.30
CA ASN A 217 -21.53 -4.90 14.50
C ASN A 217 -20.41 -3.85 14.32
N ILE A 218 -20.68 -2.73 13.62
CA ILE A 218 -19.64 -1.79 13.20
C ILE A 218 -18.76 -1.27 14.35
N GLU A 219 -19.32 -1.08 15.55
CA GLU A 219 -18.56 -0.64 16.73
C GLU A 219 -17.58 -1.70 17.23
N VAL A 220 -17.88 -2.99 17.04
CA VAL A 220 -16.96 -4.10 17.33
C VAL A 220 -15.77 -4.03 16.39
N HIS A 221 -16.01 -3.89 15.08
CA HIS A 221 -14.94 -3.77 14.09
C HIS A 221 -14.03 -2.55 14.33
N ARG A 222 -14.61 -1.40 14.70
CA ARG A 222 -13.82 -0.22 15.09
C ARG A 222 -12.98 -0.47 16.33
N LYS A 223 -13.56 -1.09 17.36
CA LYS A 223 -12.85 -1.42 18.61
C LYS A 223 -11.72 -2.43 18.38
N HIS A 224 -11.93 -3.43 17.51
CA HIS A 224 -10.91 -4.41 17.16
C HIS A 224 -9.69 -3.73 16.55
N LEU A 225 -9.89 -2.89 15.52
CA LEU A 225 -8.75 -2.23 14.88
C LEU A 225 -8.09 -1.16 15.75
N SER A 226 -8.88 -0.27 16.36
CA SER A 226 -8.34 0.82 17.19
C SER A 226 -7.68 0.32 18.47
N GLY A 227 -8.23 -0.73 19.09
CA GLY A 227 -7.64 -1.39 20.25
C GLY A 227 -6.35 -2.13 19.89
N ALA A 228 -6.30 -2.81 18.75
CA ALA A 228 -5.07 -3.46 18.28
C ALA A 228 -3.95 -2.47 17.91
N ALA A 229 -4.31 -1.23 17.57
CA ALA A 229 -3.42 -0.13 17.21
C ALA A 229 -3.03 0.78 18.40
N GLN A 230 -3.38 0.41 19.63
CA GLN A 230 -3.25 1.29 20.78
C GLN A 230 -1.79 1.69 21.03
N ASN A 231 -1.60 2.96 21.42
CA ASN A 231 -0.32 3.60 21.76
C ASN A 231 0.63 3.85 20.58
N LEU A 232 0.17 3.70 19.33
CA LEU A 232 0.94 4.11 18.16
C LEU A 232 0.55 5.51 17.66
N PRO A 233 1.49 6.26 17.06
CA PRO A 233 1.15 7.46 16.32
C PRO A 233 0.10 7.18 15.24
N GLU A 234 -0.83 8.12 15.02
CA GLU A 234 -1.82 8.03 13.93
C GLU A 234 -1.13 7.87 12.57
N VAL A 235 0.02 8.52 12.39
CA VAL A 235 0.76 8.52 11.12
C VAL A 235 2.26 8.44 11.38
N LEU A 236 2.92 7.56 10.64
CA LEU A 236 4.37 7.44 10.58
C LEU A 236 4.86 7.63 9.15
N GLU A 237 6.03 8.24 9.00
CA GLU A 237 6.74 8.39 7.72
C GLU A 237 8.00 7.55 7.76
N VAL A 238 8.15 6.67 6.76
CA VAL A 238 9.38 5.91 6.52
C VAL A 238 10.44 6.87 5.99
N CYS A 239 11.54 6.99 6.73
CA CYS A 239 12.64 7.90 6.40
C CYS A 239 13.96 7.17 6.12
N TYR A 240 14.01 5.86 6.32
CA TYR A 240 15.17 5.01 6.04
C TYR A 240 14.73 3.61 5.62
N ARG A 241 15.43 3.07 4.61
CA ARG A 241 15.32 1.69 4.14
C ARG A 241 16.70 1.06 4.17
N HIS A 242 16.81 -0.09 4.82
CA HIS A 242 17.98 -0.95 4.73
C HIS A 242 17.74 -2.03 3.66
N ALA A 243 18.11 -1.74 2.42
CA ALA A 243 18.00 -2.70 1.32
C ALA A 243 19.11 -3.76 1.44
N ILE A 244 18.79 -5.01 1.11
CA ILE A 244 19.71 -6.13 1.19
C ILE A 244 19.74 -6.90 -0.13
N LYS A 245 20.79 -7.70 -0.34
CA LYS A 245 20.90 -8.69 -1.40
C LYS A 245 21.01 -10.09 -0.79
N PRO A 246 20.62 -11.15 -1.54
CA PRO A 246 20.81 -12.52 -1.07
C PRO A 246 22.24 -12.86 -0.65
N THR A 247 23.23 -12.21 -1.27
CA THR A 247 24.66 -12.38 -0.98
C THR A 247 25.15 -11.73 0.31
N ASP A 248 24.33 -10.90 0.95
CA ASP A 248 24.76 -10.13 2.13
C ASP A 248 24.73 -10.98 3.40
N HIS A 249 24.09 -12.17 3.38
CA HIS A 249 23.88 -13.01 4.56
C HIS A 249 23.27 -12.22 5.74
N PHE A 250 22.36 -11.31 5.41
CA PHE A 250 21.71 -10.44 6.37
C PHE A 250 21.00 -11.25 7.45
N ASN A 251 21.19 -10.85 8.70
CA ASN A 251 20.56 -11.46 9.85
C ASN A 251 20.14 -10.38 10.86
N MET A 252 18.83 -10.22 11.01
CA MET A 252 18.25 -9.35 12.02
C MET A 252 18.57 -9.87 13.42
N MET A 253 18.93 -9.00 14.35
CA MET A 253 19.01 -9.39 15.75
C MET A 253 17.59 -9.74 16.26
N PRO A 254 17.44 -10.75 17.12
CA PRO A 254 16.13 -11.18 17.59
C PRO A 254 15.48 -10.13 18.49
N GLY A 255 14.14 -10.14 18.53
CA GLY A 255 13.35 -9.39 19.52
C GLY A 255 12.83 -8.03 19.06
N PHE A 256 13.21 -7.55 17.88
CA PHE A 256 12.58 -6.37 17.30
C PHE A 256 11.17 -6.66 16.79
N VAL A 257 10.21 -5.83 17.19
CA VAL A 257 8.83 -5.84 16.71
C VAL A 257 8.51 -4.55 15.95
N ASN A 258 7.44 -4.57 15.16
CA ASN A 258 7.01 -3.37 14.42
C ASN A 258 6.71 -2.21 15.37
N PHE A 259 7.16 -1.02 14.96
CA PHE A 259 7.02 0.26 15.67
C PHE A 259 7.77 0.35 17.01
N GLN A 260 8.69 -0.58 17.29
CA GLN A 260 9.53 -0.48 18.46
C GLN A 260 10.50 0.70 18.31
N GLN A 261 10.58 1.53 19.35
CA GLN A 261 11.59 2.58 19.41
C GLN A 261 12.99 1.96 19.47
N VAL A 262 13.86 2.39 18.56
CA VAL A 262 15.29 2.11 18.57
C VAL A 262 16.07 3.39 18.83
N TYR A 263 17.26 3.25 19.41
CA TYR A 263 18.11 4.37 19.80
C TYR A 263 19.35 4.43 18.93
N GLU A 264 19.85 5.64 18.66
CA GLU A 264 21.09 5.85 17.93
C GLU A 264 22.23 5.01 18.51
N GLY A 265 22.96 4.30 17.66
CA GLY A 265 24.03 3.38 18.07
C GLY A 265 23.55 2.04 18.65
N GLN A 266 22.25 1.74 18.63
CA GLN A 266 21.74 0.42 18.99
C GLN A 266 22.00 -0.59 17.87
N LEU A 267 22.49 -1.78 18.22
CA LEU A 267 22.69 -2.85 17.24
C LEU A 267 21.36 -3.39 16.74
N LEU A 268 21.15 -3.38 15.42
CA LEU A 268 19.91 -3.83 14.79
C LEU A 268 20.09 -5.17 14.06
N ALA A 269 21.16 -5.31 13.30
CA ALA A 269 21.39 -6.49 12.47
C ALA A 269 22.88 -6.71 12.23
N ARG A 270 23.19 -7.79 11.53
CA ARG A 270 24.51 -8.05 10.96
C ARG A 270 24.38 -8.48 9.51
N ASP A 271 25.37 -8.14 8.71
CA ASP A 271 25.59 -8.76 7.41
C ASP A 271 26.97 -9.47 7.41
N ARG A 272 27.40 -9.99 6.25
CA ARG A 272 28.68 -10.70 6.11
C ARG A 272 29.92 -9.87 6.45
N HIS A 273 29.85 -8.54 6.42
CA HIS A 273 30.99 -7.65 6.58
C HIS A 273 30.92 -6.80 7.84
N ASP A 274 29.72 -6.42 8.28
CA ASP A 274 29.56 -5.40 9.30
C ASP A 274 28.35 -5.60 10.23
N TRP A 275 28.46 -4.93 11.36
CA TRP A 275 27.37 -4.71 12.29
C TRP A 275 26.54 -3.51 11.84
N ILE A 276 25.23 -3.66 11.81
CA ILE A 276 24.31 -2.62 11.35
C ILE A 276 23.68 -1.97 12.58
N TRP A 277 23.98 -0.69 12.76
CA TRP A 277 23.55 0.11 13.90
C TRP A 277 22.44 1.07 13.51
N ALA A 278 21.57 1.38 14.47
CA ALA A 278 20.55 2.41 14.29
C ALA A 278 21.22 3.78 14.08
N PRO A 279 20.95 4.47 12.96
CA PRO A 279 21.58 5.75 12.66
C PRO A 279 21.03 6.91 13.49
N LYS A 280 19.81 6.77 14.03
CA LYS A 280 19.09 7.79 14.81
C LYS A 280 18.03 7.14 15.70
N ASN A 281 17.54 7.91 16.67
CA ASN A 281 16.35 7.57 17.46
C ASN A 281 15.10 7.56 16.57
N LEU A 282 14.64 6.38 16.16
CA LEU A 282 13.52 6.17 15.25
C LEU A 282 12.73 4.92 15.66
N ASN A 283 11.61 4.65 14.99
CA ASN A 283 10.85 3.42 15.19
C ASN A 283 11.23 2.41 14.12
N ILE A 284 11.64 1.20 14.52
CA ILE A 284 11.91 0.14 13.56
C ILE A 284 10.61 -0.41 12.98
N PHE A 285 10.63 -0.73 11.70
CA PHE A 285 9.47 -1.12 10.93
C PHE A 285 9.84 -2.21 9.92
N MET A 286 8.95 -3.21 9.79
CA MET A 286 9.09 -4.45 9.01
C MET A 286 10.47 -5.12 9.12
N PRO A 287 10.92 -5.52 10.33
CA PRO A 287 12.17 -6.27 10.47
C PRO A 287 12.06 -7.65 9.79
N LEU A 288 13.09 -8.02 9.03
CA LEU A 288 13.12 -9.26 8.25
C LEU A 288 13.57 -10.46 9.09
N TYR A 289 12.65 -11.40 9.35
CA TYR A 289 12.96 -12.68 10.01
C TYR A 289 12.78 -13.92 9.13
N GLN A 290 11.96 -13.86 8.08
CA GLN A 290 11.65 -15.02 7.23
C GLN A 290 12.71 -15.34 6.16
N GLY A 291 13.81 -14.58 6.11
CA GLY A 291 14.95 -14.80 5.19
C GLY A 291 14.65 -14.60 3.69
N LEU A 292 13.44 -14.19 3.32
CA LEU A 292 13.01 -13.92 1.95
C LEU A 292 12.63 -12.45 1.78
N GLY A 293 13.18 -11.80 0.75
CA GLY A 293 12.92 -10.41 0.39
C GLY A 293 14.19 -9.60 0.18
N ASP A 294 14.01 -8.36 -0.28
CA ASP A 294 15.10 -7.42 -0.61
C ASP A 294 15.24 -6.31 0.44
N ASP A 295 14.48 -6.42 1.54
CA ASP A 295 14.31 -5.38 2.56
C ASP A 295 14.65 -5.97 3.93
N GLY A 296 15.73 -5.50 4.56
CA GLY A 296 16.14 -5.96 5.90
C GLY A 296 15.29 -5.34 7.01
N PHE A 297 15.17 -4.01 7.01
CA PHE A 297 14.26 -3.26 7.89
C PHE A 297 14.08 -1.82 7.36
N PHE A 298 13.13 -1.12 7.95
CA PHE A 298 12.89 0.30 7.74
C PHE A 298 12.94 1.04 9.07
N LEU A 299 13.18 2.34 9.03
CA LEU A 299 12.99 3.22 10.17
C LEU A 299 11.99 4.31 9.83
N ALA A 300 11.11 4.57 10.79
CA ALA A 300 10.02 5.52 10.65
C ALA A 300 9.97 6.51 11.81
N ARG A 301 9.45 7.70 11.53
CA ARG A 301 9.21 8.76 12.53
C ARG A 301 7.72 9.13 12.58
N PRO A 302 7.19 9.52 13.74
CA PRO A 302 5.84 10.07 13.84
C PRO A 302 5.69 11.35 12.99
N VAL A 303 4.56 11.50 12.32
CA VAL A 303 4.19 12.73 11.61
C VAL A 303 3.11 13.46 12.40
N HIS A 304 3.38 14.70 12.79
CA HIS A 304 2.41 15.48 13.54
C HIS A 304 1.21 15.88 12.65
N THR A 305 -0.01 15.69 13.15
CA THR A 305 -1.26 15.90 12.40
C THR A 305 -1.42 17.33 11.87
N PHE A 306 -0.79 18.32 12.52
CA PHE A 306 -0.70 19.69 12.00
C PHE A 306 -0.13 19.74 10.58
N TRP A 307 1.01 19.07 10.35
CA TRP A 307 1.68 19.08 9.05
C TRP A 307 0.85 18.40 7.97
N LEU A 308 0.06 17.39 8.33
CA LEU A 308 -0.87 16.75 7.41
C LEU A 308 -2.02 17.69 6.99
N LYS A 309 -2.53 18.50 7.93
CA LYS A 309 -3.54 19.53 7.64
C LYS A 309 -2.97 20.63 6.75
N VAL A 310 -1.76 21.12 7.06
CA VAL A 310 -1.04 22.10 6.23
C VAL A 310 -0.80 21.54 4.83
N SER A 311 -0.25 20.33 4.73
CA SER A 311 -0.06 19.59 3.47
C SER A 311 -1.35 19.52 2.67
N ALA A 312 -2.46 19.11 3.28
CA ALA A 312 -3.76 19.04 2.60
C ALA A 312 -4.22 20.42 2.10
N ALA A 313 -4.15 21.46 2.94
CA ALA A 313 -4.54 22.82 2.57
C ALA A 313 -3.72 23.35 1.37
N LEU A 314 -2.40 23.19 1.41
CA LEU A 314 -1.51 23.62 0.32
C LEU A 314 -1.82 22.88 -0.99
N ARG A 315 -2.13 21.58 -0.93
CA ARG A 315 -2.53 20.79 -2.10
C ARG A 315 -3.87 21.25 -2.67
N TYR A 316 -4.86 21.56 -1.83
CA TYR A 316 -6.15 22.13 -2.27
C TYR A 316 -6.00 23.48 -2.95
N LEU A 317 -5.13 24.34 -2.40
CA LEU A 317 -4.80 25.66 -2.95
C LEU A 317 -3.93 25.59 -4.22
N ARG A 318 -3.51 24.39 -4.66
CA ARG A 318 -2.68 24.18 -5.85
C ARG A 318 -1.36 24.97 -5.82
N VAL A 319 -0.76 25.09 -4.64
CA VAL A 319 0.52 25.81 -4.44
C VAL A 319 1.66 25.19 -5.26
N ASP A 320 1.52 23.93 -5.68
CA ASP A 320 2.44 23.27 -6.62
C ASP A 320 2.63 24.04 -7.95
N ARG A 321 1.67 24.86 -8.36
CA ARG A 321 1.76 25.63 -9.61
C ARG A 321 2.88 26.67 -9.59
N ILE A 322 3.22 27.22 -8.43
CA ILE A 322 4.23 28.28 -8.28
C ILE A 322 5.62 27.75 -7.88
N LEU A 323 5.80 26.43 -7.77
CA LEU A 323 7.09 25.84 -7.35
C LEU A 323 8.26 26.16 -8.29
N HIS A 324 8.00 26.32 -9.58
CA HIS A 324 9.00 26.73 -10.58
C HIS A 324 9.61 28.11 -10.32
N SER A 325 9.01 28.93 -9.45
CA SER A 325 9.56 30.22 -9.04
C SER A 325 10.61 30.09 -7.94
N LEU A 326 10.78 28.92 -7.32
CA LEU A 326 11.81 28.68 -6.32
C LEU A 326 13.19 28.55 -6.97
N PRO A 327 14.26 29.09 -6.35
CA PRO A 327 15.63 28.96 -6.86
C PRO A 327 16.03 27.49 -7.07
N GLY A 328 16.59 27.18 -8.24
CA GLY A 328 17.04 25.84 -8.59
C GLY A 328 15.92 24.87 -8.99
N VAL A 329 14.66 25.33 -9.10
CA VAL A 329 13.51 24.49 -9.45
C VAL A 329 13.04 24.79 -10.87
N ARG A 330 12.93 23.76 -11.71
CA ARG A 330 12.37 23.86 -13.06
C ARG A 330 11.35 22.76 -13.32
N ARG A 331 10.36 23.03 -14.17
CA ARG A 331 9.41 22.00 -14.63
C ARG A 331 10.12 21.04 -15.58
N HIS A 332 9.75 19.77 -15.52
CA HIS A 332 10.21 18.78 -16.48
C HIS A 332 9.58 19.06 -17.85
N PRO A 333 10.36 19.04 -18.96
CA PRO A 333 9.88 19.49 -20.27
C PRO A 333 8.81 18.56 -20.88
N LYS A 334 8.78 17.29 -20.49
CA LYS A 334 7.88 16.27 -21.04
C LYS A 334 6.77 15.82 -20.09
N ASP A 335 6.82 16.27 -18.83
CA ASP A 335 5.86 15.82 -17.81
C ASP A 335 5.48 16.98 -16.89
N ALA A 336 4.21 17.39 -16.97
CA ALA A 336 3.67 18.51 -16.22
C ALA A 336 3.62 18.27 -14.69
N PHE A 337 3.72 17.01 -14.25
CA PHE A 337 3.66 16.64 -12.83
C PHE A 337 5.04 16.40 -12.22
N THR A 338 6.10 16.68 -12.98
CA THR A 338 7.48 16.42 -12.57
C THR A 338 8.30 17.70 -12.58
N TYR A 339 9.14 17.86 -11.56
CA TYR A 339 10.04 18.98 -11.38
C TYR A 339 11.47 18.45 -11.22
N ILE A 340 12.42 19.26 -11.69
CA ILE A 340 13.84 19.04 -11.52
C ILE A 340 14.35 20.10 -10.54
N VAL A 341 14.98 19.65 -9.46
CA VAL A 341 15.50 20.49 -8.38
C VAL A 341 17.02 20.34 -8.34
N ASP A 342 17.76 21.38 -8.73
CA ASP A 342 19.22 21.40 -8.62
C ASP A 342 19.62 21.56 -7.15
N THR A 343 20.22 20.51 -6.56
CA THR A 343 20.53 20.50 -5.12
C THR A 343 21.67 21.43 -4.73
N ARG A 344 22.40 22.00 -5.70
CA ARG A 344 23.47 22.98 -5.45
C ARG A 344 22.91 24.39 -5.25
N ILE A 345 21.74 24.66 -5.82
CA ILE A 345 21.09 25.98 -5.79
C ILE A 345 19.89 25.97 -4.82
N ALA A 346 19.15 24.86 -4.81
CA ALA A 346 17.98 24.71 -3.96
C ALA A 346 18.37 24.78 -2.48
N ARG A 347 17.66 25.63 -1.73
CA ARG A 347 17.87 25.77 -0.28
C ARG A 347 17.38 24.51 0.46
N TRP A 348 17.88 24.33 1.69
CA TRP A 348 17.63 23.15 2.55
C TRP A 348 16.14 22.76 2.70
N LEU A 349 15.21 23.73 2.60
CA LEU A 349 13.77 23.50 2.77
C LEU A 349 13.02 23.12 1.48
N VAL A 350 13.64 23.21 0.30
CA VAL A 350 12.92 23.01 -0.97
C VAL A 350 12.33 21.60 -1.03
N VAL A 351 13.12 20.58 -0.70
CA VAL A 351 12.65 19.18 -0.74
C VAL A 351 11.49 18.93 0.23
N GLU A 352 11.54 19.51 1.43
CA GLU A 352 10.47 19.40 2.43
C GLU A 352 9.17 20.06 1.95
N ILE A 353 9.26 21.20 1.27
CA ILE A 353 8.09 21.85 0.63
C ILE A 353 7.49 20.94 -0.43
N PHE A 354 8.33 20.28 -1.24
CA PHE A 354 7.87 19.32 -2.25
C PHE A 354 7.13 18.13 -1.59
N HIS A 355 7.65 17.56 -0.52
CA HIS A 355 6.98 16.48 0.22
C HIS A 355 5.64 16.94 0.80
N LEU A 356 5.56 18.15 1.39
CA LEU A 356 4.28 18.72 1.87
C LEU A 356 3.25 18.80 0.73
N LEU A 357 3.67 19.11 -0.49
CA LEU A 357 2.82 19.19 -1.67
C LEU A 357 2.52 17.84 -2.34
N GLY A 358 3.08 16.75 -1.82
CA GLY A 358 2.83 15.37 -2.29
C GLY A 358 3.67 14.96 -3.46
N PHE A 359 4.83 15.59 -3.61
CA PHE A 359 5.85 15.10 -4.51
C PHE A 359 6.70 14.05 -3.80
N ARG A 360 7.06 13.03 -4.56
CA ARG A 360 7.97 11.96 -4.17
C ARG A 360 9.29 12.08 -4.92
N LYS A 361 10.35 11.52 -4.35
CA LYS A 361 11.63 11.40 -5.05
C LYS A 361 11.57 10.23 -6.03
N GLU A 362 11.79 10.50 -7.32
CA GLU A 362 11.91 9.42 -8.32
C GLU A 362 13.35 8.97 -8.49
N ARG A 363 14.27 9.91 -8.74
CA ARG A 363 15.68 9.62 -8.98
C ARG A 363 16.56 10.84 -8.76
N THR A 364 17.85 10.59 -8.66
CA THR A 364 18.89 11.63 -8.64
C THR A 364 19.70 11.52 -9.93
N GLU A 365 19.80 12.60 -10.70
CA GLU A 365 20.57 12.66 -11.95
C GLU A 365 21.44 13.92 -11.97
N ASN A 366 22.75 13.76 -12.16
CA ASN A 366 23.71 14.85 -12.36
C ASN A 366 23.62 15.98 -11.31
N GLY A 367 23.47 15.65 -10.02
CA GLY A 367 23.35 16.64 -8.95
C GLY A 367 21.99 17.35 -8.89
N SER A 368 20.99 16.84 -9.60
CA SER A 368 19.60 17.27 -9.51
C SER A 368 18.70 16.15 -8.99
N LEU A 369 17.69 16.52 -8.21
CA LEU A 369 16.60 15.64 -7.80
C LEU A 369 15.44 15.77 -8.77
N ILE A 370 14.90 14.63 -9.21
CA ILE A 370 13.67 14.57 -10.00
C ILE A 370 12.55 14.18 -9.05
N LEU A 371 11.60 15.10 -8.89
CA LEU A 371 10.48 14.98 -7.97
C LEU A 371 9.18 14.97 -8.77
N SER A 372 8.35 13.95 -8.58
CA SER A 372 7.08 13.81 -9.30
C SER A 372 5.90 13.75 -8.34
N LYS A 373 4.75 14.20 -8.82
CA LYS A 373 3.48 14.15 -8.09
C LYS A 373 2.49 13.26 -8.83
N ARG A 374 1.69 12.50 -8.07
CA ARG A 374 0.62 11.68 -8.63
C ARG A 374 -0.45 12.56 -9.29
N ARG A 375 -0.82 12.19 -10.53
CA ARG A 375 -1.79 12.93 -11.36
C ARG A 375 -3.16 13.08 -10.69
N TYR A 376 -3.60 12.05 -9.98
CA TYR A 376 -4.95 11.92 -9.42
C TYR A 376 -5.01 12.12 -7.89
N ASP A 377 -4.25 13.09 -7.38
CA ASP A 377 -4.13 13.42 -5.95
C ASP A 377 -5.47 13.81 -5.30
N LEU A 378 -6.12 14.84 -5.84
CA LEU A 378 -7.37 15.39 -5.29
C LEU A 378 -8.64 14.82 -5.93
N SER A 379 -8.56 14.39 -7.19
CA SER A 379 -9.72 14.03 -8.00
C SER A 379 -9.39 12.84 -8.90
N PRO A 380 -10.37 11.96 -9.16
CA PRO A 380 -10.22 10.88 -10.13
C PRO A 380 -10.00 11.41 -11.55
N PRO A 381 -9.58 10.54 -12.50
CA PRO A 381 -9.57 10.86 -13.91
C PRO A 381 -10.96 11.34 -14.34
N LYS A 382 -11.01 12.36 -15.21
CA LYS A 382 -12.27 12.71 -15.87
C LYS A 382 -12.62 11.55 -16.81
N LYS A 383 -13.76 10.88 -16.58
CA LYS A 383 -14.28 9.94 -17.58
C LYS A 383 -14.53 10.75 -18.86
N HIS A 384 -13.83 10.44 -19.96
CA HIS A 384 -14.23 10.94 -21.27
C HIS A 384 -15.65 10.41 -21.49
N ARG A 385 -16.62 11.33 -21.50
CA ARG A 385 -18.02 11.02 -21.78
C ARG A 385 -18.20 10.83 -23.28
#